data_AF-A0A936BAV0-F1
#
_entry.id   AF-A0A936BAV0-F1
#
_cell.length_a   1.000
_cell.length_b   1.000
_cell.length_c   1.000
_cell.angle_alpha   90.00
_cell.angle_beta   90.00
_cell.angle_gamma   90.00
#
_symmetry.space_group_name_H-M   'P 1'
#
loop_
_entity.id
_entity.type
_entity.pdbx_description
1 polymer ?
#
loop_
_entity_poly.entity_id
_entity_poly.type
_entity_poly.pdbx_seq_one_letter_code
_entity_poly.pdbx_strand_id
1 'polypeptide(L)' 'MTTTFTKGHAVLIGVGADLPNTVDDANGLADILKDPSRCAYLANQVQLLSGNGCHLAMM' A
#
# COMPACT_ATOMS: atom_id res chain seq x y z
N MET A 1 14.39 21.32 -16.74
CA MET A 1 13.08 20.88 -16.21
C MET A 1 13.20 19.44 -15.75
N THR A 2 12.78 19.14 -14.53
CA THR A 2 12.67 17.77 -14.04
C THR A 2 11.36 17.18 -14.52
N THR A 3 11.39 16.03 -15.19
CA THR A 3 10.19 15.31 -15.60
C THR A 3 9.81 14.33 -14.50
N THR A 4 8.57 14.41 -14.00
CA THR A 4 8.05 13.42 -13.05
C THR A 4 7.79 12.10 -13.79
N PHE A 5 8.34 11.00 -13.27
CA PHE A 5 8.15 9.68 -13.85
C PHE A 5 6.77 9.12 -13.51
N THR A 6 5.91 8.94 -14.52
CA THR A 6 4.50 8.53 -14.33
C THR A 6 4.17 7.09 -14.74
N LYS A 7 5.19 6.28 -15.06
CA LYS A 7 5.01 4.89 -15.53
C LYS A 7 5.20 3.82 -14.43
N GLY A 8 5.61 4.22 -13.23
CA GLY A 8 5.70 3.33 -12.08
C GLY A 8 4.33 3.13 -11.44
N HIS A 9 4.00 1.91 -11.03
CA HIS A 9 2.78 1.60 -10.29
C HIS A 9 3.08 0.59 -9.18
N ALA A 10 2.36 0.70 -8.06
CA ALA A 10 2.47 -0.22 -6.93
C ALA A 10 1.08 -0.59 -6.41
N VAL A 11 0.91 -1.84 -5.99
CA VAL A 11 -0.26 -2.32 -5.25
C VAL A 11 0.23 -2.87 -3.92
N LEU A 12 -0.36 -2.39 -2.82
CA LEU A 12 -0.08 -2.87 -1.48
C LEU A 12 -1.31 -3.54 -0.91
N ILE A 13 -1.11 -4.71 -0.32
CA ILE A 13 -2.18 -5.53 0.24
C ILE A 13 -1.82 -5.83 1.69
N GLY A 14 -2.70 -5.47 2.63
CA GLY A 14 -2.56 -5.75 4.06
C GLY A 14 -3.80 -6.48 4.58
N VAL A 15 -3.61 -7.65 5.19
CA VAL A 15 -4.71 -8.55 5.55
C VAL A 15 -4.67 -8.88 7.02
N GLY A 16 -5.49 -8.17 7.80
CA GLY A 16 -5.36 -8.13 9.25
C GLY A 16 -5.76 -9.40 10.00
N ALA A 17 -6.61 -10.27 9.45
CA ALA A 17 -7.10 -11.53 10.04
C ALA A 17 -6.67 -11.84 11.50
N ASP A 18 -5.77 -12.79 11.68
CA ASP A 18 -5.08 -13.14 12.92
C ASP A 18 -3.79 -12.33 13.14
N LEU A 19 -3.35 -11.56 12.14
CA LEU A 19 -2.18 -10.69 12.19
C LEU A 19 -2.54 -9.23 11.84
N PRO A 20 -3.17 -8.49 12.79
CA PRO A 20 -3.79 -7.19 12.52
C PRO A 20 -2.78 -6.14 12.04
N ASN A 21 -1.53 -6.26 12.48
CA ASN A 21 -0.46 -5.32 12.15
C ASN A 21 -0.12 -5.29 10.65
N THR A 22 -0.48 -6.31 9.87
CA THR A 22 -0.22 -6.28 8.42
C THR A 22 -1.02 -5.20 7.69
N VAL A 23 -2.15 -4.76 8.26
CA VAL A 23 -2.90 -3.60 7.77
C VAL A 23 -2.07 -2.34 7.99
N ASP A 24 -1.50 -2.18 9.17
CA ASP A 24 -0.63 -1.05 9.52
C ASP A 24 0.66 -1.06 8.69
N ASP A 25 1.24 -2.23 8.44
CA ASP A 25 2.41 -2.39 7.57
C ASP A 25 2.10 -1.91 6.14
N ALA A 26 0.96 -2.32 5.57
CA ALA A 26 0.54 -1.91 4.23
C ALA A 26 0.26 -0.40 4.15
N ASN A 27 -0.37 0.17 5.19
CA ASN A 27 -0.58 1.62 5.29
C ASN A 27 0.78 2.36 5.32
N GLY A 28 1.68 1.96 6.21
CA GLY A 28 2.99 2.59 6.38
C GLY A 28 3.85 2.51 5.13
N LEU A 29 3.88 1.36 4.46
CA LEU A 29 4.60 1.20 3.20
C LEU A 29 3.97 2.04 2.08
N ALA A 30 2.65 2.17 2.01
CA ALA A 30 2.01 3.02 1.02
C ALA A 30 2.42 4.48 1.21
N ASP A 31 2.46 4.96 2.45
CA ASP A 31 2.86 6.33 2.77
C ASP A 31 4.33 6.60 2.43
N ILE A 32 5.21 5.63 2.71
CA ILE A 32 6.60 5.66 2.28
C ILE A 32 6.74 5.79 0.76
N LEU A 33 5.93 5.04 0.00
CA LEU A 33 5.99 5.07 -1.46
C LEU A 33 5.53 6.42 -2.02
N LYS A 34 4.51 7.02 -1.40
CA LYS A 34 3.94 8.32 -1.77
C LYS A 34 4.80 9.52 -1.33
N ASP A 35 5.71 9.32 -0.37
CA ASP A 35 6.56 10.39 0.16
C ASP A 35 7.49 10.98 -0.93
N PRO A 36 7.37 12.28 -1.27
CA PRO A 36 8.19 12.94 -2.30
C PRO A 36 9.69 12.97 -1.99
N SER A 37 10.07 12.90 -0.71
CA SER A 37 11.47 12.87 -0.27
C SER A 37 12.08 11.46 -0.33
N ARG A 38 11.25 10.43 -0.60
CA ARG A 38 11.66 9.03 -0.66
C ARG A 38 11.46 8.44 -2.05
N CYS A 39 10.33 7.80 -2.28
CA CYS A 39 10.05 7.06 -3.51
C CYS A 39 9.25 7.88 -4.52
N ALA A 40 8.59 8.95 -4.06
CA ALA A 40 7.92 9.95 -4.90
C ALA A 40 6.92 9.38 -5.93
N TYR A 41 6.27 8.25 -5.62
CA TYR A 41 5.13 7.81 -6.41
C TYR A 41 4.00 8.83 -6.26
N LEU A 42 3.34 9.19 -7.36
CA LEU A 42 2.12 9.98 -7.27
C LEU A 42 1.02 9.16 -6.58
N ALA A 43 0.09 9.84 -5.92
CA ALA A 43 -0.98 9.19 -5.18
C ALA A 43 -1.82 8.22 -6.05
N ASN A 44 -2.02 8.56 -7.34
CA ASN A 44 -2.75 7.70 -8.28
C ASN A 44 -1.93 6.53 -8.85
N GLN A 45 -0.63 6.44 -8.53
CA GLN A 45 0.24 5.33 -8.92
C GLN A 45 0.37 4.26 -7.81
N VAL A 46 -0.20 4.51 -6.63
CA VAL A 46 -0.20 3.58 -5.49
C VAL A 46 -1.63 3.19 -5.15
N GLN A 47 -1.96 1.91 -5.32
CA GLN A 47 -3.23 1.35 -4.87
C GLN A 47 -3.02 0.59 -3.56
N LEU A 48 -3.85 0.91 -2.56
CA LEU A 48 -3.82 0.25 -1.26
C LEU A 48 -5.12 -0.53 -1.08
N LEU A 49 -4.98 -1.82 -0.81
CA LEU A 49 -6.06 -2.77 -0.53
C LEU A 49 -5.81 -3.38 0.85
N SER A 50 -6.30 -2.73 1.89
CA SER A 50 -6.10 -3.20 3.26
C SER A 50 -7.41 -3.35 4.01
N GLY A 51 -7.45 -4.31 4.94
CA GLY A 51 -8.60 -4.53 5.79
C GLY A 51 -8.41 -5.71 6.73
N ASN A 52 -9.23 -5.74 7.79
CA ASN A 52 -9.15 -6.79 8.81
C ASN A 52 -9.77 -8.12 8.34
N GLY A 53 -10.51 -8.11 7.22
CA GLY A 53 -11.22 -9.27 6.71
C GLY A 53 -10.33 -10.20 5.89
N CYS A 54 -9.77 -11.23 6.52
CA CYS A 54 -9.60 -12.53 5.89
C CYS A 54 -10.06 -13.59 6.89
N HIS A 55 -11.33 -13.96 6.78
CA HIS A 55 -11.79 -15.18 7.41
C HIS A 55 -11.47 -16.31 6.44
N LEU A 56 -10.64 -17.28 6.87
CA LEU A 56 -10.78 -18.64 6.37
C LEU A 56 -12.26 -18.98 6.55
N ALA A 57 -12.98 -19.16 5.44
CA ALA A 57 -14.27 -19.82 5.50
C ALA A 57 -14.01 -21.25 5.99
N MET A 58 -13.95 -21.44 7.31
CA MET A 58 -14.17 -22.76 7.89
C MET A 58 -15.66 -23.03 7.71
N MET A 59 -15.96 -23.75 6.63
CA MET A 59 -17.08 -24.68 6.58
C MET A 59 -17.01 -25.64 7.76
#